data_AF-A0A9W6W256-F1
#
_entry.id   AF-A0A9W6W256-F1
#
_cell.length_a   1.000
_cell.length_b   1.000
_cell.length_c   1.000
_cell.angle_alpha   90.00
_cell.angle_beta   90.00
_cell.angle_gamma   90.00
#
_symmetry.space_group_name_H-M   'P 1'
#
loop_
_entity.id
_entity.type
_entity.pdbx_description
1 polymer ?
#
loop_
_entity_poly.entity_id
_entity_poly.type
_entity_poly.pdbx_seq_one_letter_code
_entity_poly.pdbx_strand_id
1 'polypeptide(L)'
;MLCHRYAFGDVRALVTGLELPAPTLARLRRLCLFGQRLADLDAEDFDMGGLLDDAGPELRALVVRARRCRMPQEPGEVDRGALKTMRPAFRLLLEVLEARWRRGDMAGLVSCAHIMSEYLPLLIWESVWGHAGDPALLPSTMAVEDSRFGDREAQDERRCEHNRTDAGATQRSLKVATGPGEGWRAYLDRQHSNVSHALAVCAARCRSRCGVMNTLDADVAESLAVRNGVALAFGDSALIRLRHAAPVGHGFGVPSREEVMEVWLRSREAIAKRGDIGAAVATEDGFCLPGLPSLFSALAGVELEADTLLRDVADLTVRTLASVRPAPQGSGT
;
A
#
# COMPACT_ATOMS: atom_id res chain seq x y z
N MET A 1 11.33 -20.37 14.24
CA MET A 1 10.90 -19.22 15.07
C MET A 1 11.16 -17.87 14.43
N LEU A 2 12.38 -17.55 13.94
CA LEU A 2 12.69 -16.23 13.34
C LEU A 2 11.96 -15.94 12.01
N CYS A 3 11.83 -16.93 11.11
CA CYS A 3 11.10 -16.73 9.84
C CYS A 3 9.64 -16.30 10.05
N HIS A 4 8.94 -16.92 11.01
CA HIS A 4 7.55 -16.58 11.35
C HIS A 4 7.40 -15.28 12.17
N ARG A 5 8.51 -14.71 12.64
CA ARG A 5 8.56 -13.32 13.14
C ARG A 5 8.90 -12.33 12.01
N TYR A 6 8.96 -12.79 10.76
CA TYR A 6 9.28 -12.01 9.57
C TYR A 6 10.64 -11.28 9.68
N ALA A 7 11.59 -11.86 10.41
CA ALA A 7 12.94 -11.35 10.60
C ALA A 7 13.89 -11.86 9.50
N PHE A 8 13.55 -11.62 8.23
CA PHE A 8 14.25 -12.21 7.09
C PHE A 8 15.71 -11.76 6.98
N GLY A 9 16.02 -10.50 7.30
CA GLY A 9 17.40 -10.01 7.40
C GLY A 9 18.26 -10.81 8.38
N ASP A 10 17.73 -11.08 9.58
CA ASP A 10 18.44 -11.85 10.61
C ASP A 10 18.64 -13.31 10.19
N VAL A 11 17.61 -13.93 9.60
CA VAL A 11 17.72 -15.28 9.05
C VAL A 11 18.79 -15.32 7.96
N ARG A 12 18.85 -14.32 7.07
CA ARG A 12 19.87 -14.21 6.02
C ARG A 12 21.28 -14.13 6.60
N ALA A 13 21.47 -13.38 7.68
CA ALA A 13 22.76 -13.26 8.36
C ALA A 13 23.17 -14.60 8.97
N LEU A 14 22.25 -15.27 9.68
CA LEU A 14 22.50 -16.54 10.35
C LEU A 14 22.82 -17.68 9.38
N VAL A 15 22.09 -17.81 8.26
CA VAL A 15 22.34 -18.89 7.29
C VAL A 15 23.71 -18.80 6.62
N THR A 16 24.32 -17.61 6.60
CA THR A 16 25.68 -17.41 6.05
C THR A 16 26.74 -18.04 6.95
N GLY A 17 26.46 -18.22 8.25
CA GLY A 17 27.35 -18.92 9.18
C GLY A 17 27.14 -20.43 9.26
N LEU A 18 26.21 -20.99 8.47
CA LEU A 18 25.93 -22.43 8.44
C LEU A 18 26.70 -23.10 7.30
N GLU A 19 27.25 -24.29 7.56
CA GLU A 19 27.85 -25.14 6.54
C GLU A 19 26.77 -25.81 5.67
N LEU A 20 26.23 -25.05 4.72
CA LEU A 20 25.19 -25.51 3.80
C LEU A 20 25.76 -25.71 2.38
N PRO A 21 25.21 -26.66 1.58
CA PRO A 21 25.54 -26.74 0.17
C PRO A 21 25.30 -25.41 -0.54
N ALA A 22 26.26 -24.96 -1.35
CA ALA A 22 26.22 -23.65 -2.01
C ALA A 22 24.89 -23.35 -2.74
N PRO A 23 24.26 -24.30 -3.48
CA PRO A 23 22.96 -24.06 -4.11
C PRO A 23 21.83 -23.77 -3.11
N THR A 24 21.86 -24.46 -1.95
CA THR A 24 20.85 -24.28 -0.90
C THR A 24 21.04 -22.95 -0.18
N LEU A 25 22.29 -22.60 0.14
CA LEU A 25 22.63 -21.30 0.72
C LEU A 25 22.19 -20.16 -0.20
N ALA A 26 22.46 -20.26 -1.51
CA ALA A 26 22.04 -19.27 -2.50
C ALA A 26 20.51 -19.12 -2.55
N ARG A 27 19.76 -20.24 -2.56
CA ARG A 27 18.29 -20.23 -2.54
C ARG A 27 17.74 -19.58 -1.27
N LEU A 28 18.29 -19.91 -0.10
CA LEU A 28 17.88 -19.33 1.18
C LEU A 28 18.14 -17.82 1.24
N ARG A 29 19.31 -17.38 0.76
CA ARG A 29 19.64 -15.94 0.67
C ARG A 29 18.66 -15.18 -0.21
N ARG A 30 18.25 -15.77 -1.34
CA ARG A 30 17.23 -15.19 -2.24
C ARG A 30 15.86 -15.10 -1.56
N LEU A 31 15.41 -16.17 -0.91
CA LEU A 31 14.14 -16.17 -0.16
C LEU A 31 14.12 -15.11 0.94
N CYS A 32 15.21 -15.00 1.70
CA CYS A 32 15.30 -14.00 2.76
C CYS A 32 15.37 -12.57 2.19
N LEU A 33 16.10 -12.35 1.09
CA LEU A 33 16.12 -11.04 0.44
C LEU A 33 14.72 -10.65 -0.07
N PHE A 34 14.01 -11.57 -0.72
CA PHE A 34 12.66 -11.34 -1.22
C PHE A 34 11.68 -11.06 -0.06
N GLY A 35 11.71 -11.86 1.01
CA GLY A 35 10.89 -11.64 2.19
C GLY A 35 11.19 -10.30 2.88
N GLN A 36 12.47 -9.88 2.93
CA GLN A 36 12.85 -8.58 3.46
C GLN A 36 12.30 -7.43 2.62
N ARG A 37 12.42 -7.51 1.28
CA ARG A 37 11.87 -6.50 0.35
C ARG A 37 10.35 -6.35 0.49
N LEU A 38 9.63 -7.47 0.58
CA LEU A 38 8.19 -7.46 0.86
C LEU A 38 7.86 -6.77 2.20
N ALA A 39 8.60 -7.10 3.27
CA ALA A 39 8.38 -6.53 4.59
C ALA A 39 8.67 -5.02 4.61
N ASP A 40 9.68 -4.57 3.86
CA ASP A 40 10.08 -3.17 3.71
C ASP A 40 9.22 -2.39 2.70
N LEU A 41 8.26 -3.07 2.04
CA LEU A 41 7.41 -2.51 1.00
C LEU A 41 8.20 -1.92 -0.19
N ASP A 42 9.38 -2.51 -0.45
CA ASP A 42 10.25 -2.12 -1.56
C ASP A 42 9.77 -2.75 -2.87
N ALA A 43 8.70 -2.16 -3.40
CA ALA A 43 7.94 -2.70 -4.52
C ALA A 43 8.67 -2.62 -5.87
N GLU A 44 9.65 -1.71 -6.01
CA GLU A 44 10.50 -1.62 -7.21
C GLU A 44 11.29 -2.92 -7.42
N ASP A 45 11.56 -3.62 -6.32
CA ASP A 45 12.54 -4.67 -6.23
C ASP A 45 11.92 -6.08 -6.05
N PHE A 46 10.60 -6.20 -6.18
CA PHE A 46 9.88 -7.48 -6.11
C PHE A 46 10.24 -8.45 -7.25
N ASP A 47 10.70 -7.92 -8.38
CA ASP A 47 11.01 -8.72 -9.56
C ASP A 47 12.25 -9.60 -9.39
N MET A 48 13.09 -9.32 -8.39
CA MET A 48 14.31 -10.05 -8.09
C MET A 48 15.27 -10.22 -9.30
N GLY A 49 15.04 -9.54 -10.42
CA GLY A 49 15.84 -9.62 -11.66
C GLY A 49 16.01 -11.04 -12.20
N GLY A 50 17.16 -11.29 -12.85
CA GLY A 50 17.59 -12.60 -13.38
C GLY A 50 17.83 -13.70 -12.32
N LEU A 51 17.38 -13.49 -11.07
CA LEU A 51 17.45 -14.49 -10.00
C LEU A 51 16.30 -15.51 -10.05
N LEU A 52 15.34 -15.36 -10.97
CA LEU A 52 14.16 -16.22 -11.10
C LEU A 52 14.39 -17.51 -11.90
N ASP A 53 15.40 -17.52 -12.78
CA ASP A 53 15.66 -18.67 -13.66
C ASP A 53 15.98 -19.92 -12.83
N ASP A 54 16.70 -19.74 -11.72
CA ASP A 54 17.08 -20.80 -10.75
C ASP A 54 16.25 -20.79 -9.45
N ALA A 55 15.13 -20.06 -9.40
CA ALA A 55 14.33 -19.89 -8.18
C ALA A 55 13.44 -21.09 -7.81
N GLY A 56 13.18 -21.99 -8.77
CA GLY A 56 12.19 -23.04 -8.64
C GLY A 56 10.74 -22.53 -8.72
N PRO A 57 9.75 -23.43 -8.93
CA PRO A 57 8.36 -23.04 -9.20
C PRO A 57 7.67 -22.32 -8.04
N GLU A 58 7.95 -22.71 -6.79
CA GLU A 58 7.32 -22.10 -5.60
C GLU A 58 7.68 -20.61 -5.45
N LEU A 59 8.97 -20.25 -5.53
CA LEU A 59 9.39 -18.85 -5.43
C LEU A 59 8.89 -18.03 -6.63
N ARG A 60 8.88 -18.60 -7.84
CA ARG A 60 8.30 -17.93 -9.02
C ARG A 60 6.82 -17.59 -8.81
N ALA A 61 6.03 -18.49 -8.23
CA ALA A 61 4.62 -18.23 -7.93
C ALA A 61 4.46 -17.08 -6.92
N LEU A 62 5.32 -17.01 -5.90
CA LEU A 62 5.32 -15.91 -4.93
C LEU A 62 5.72 -14.57 -5.57
N VAL A 63 6.71 -14.55 -6.46
CA VAL A 63 7.08 -13.33 -7.20
C VAL A 63 5.95 -12.86 -8.11
N VAL A 64 5.26 -13.76 -8.80
CA VAL A 64 4.07 -13.40 -9.60
C VAL A 64 2.97 -12.77 -8.74
N ARG A 65 2.75 -13.25 -7.51
CA ARG A 65 1.82 -12.61 -6.56
C ARG A 65 2.31 -11.23 -6.13
N ALA A 66 3.58 -11.09 -5.80
CA ALA A 66 4.18 -9.80 -5.41
C ALA A 66 4.08 -8.75 -6.52
N ARG A 67 4.26 -9.13 -7.79
CA ARG A 67 4.10 -8.24 -8.96
C ARG A 67 2.73 -7.58 -9.05
N ARG A 68 1.68 -8.22 -8.54
CA ARG A 68 0.34 -7.61 -8.50
C ARG A 68 0.24 -6.46 -7.50
N CYS A 69 1.19 -6.33 -6.59
CA CYS A 69 1.22 -5.32 -5.54
C CYS A 69 2.11 -4.11 -5.90
N ARG A 70 2.95 -4.20 -6.95
CA ARG A 70 3.89 -3.12 -7.31
C ARG A 70 3.27 -2.09 -8.25
N MET A 71 3.74 -0.85 -8.15
CA MET A 71 3.55 0.14 -9.21
C MET A 71 4.53 -0.15 -10.36
N PRO A 72 4.13 -0.02 -11.63
CA PRO A 72 5.05 -0.16 -12.76
C PRO A 72 6.11 0.94 -12.70
N GLN A 73 7.36 0.60 -13.03
CA GLN A 73 8.51 1.50 -12.93
C GLN A 73 8.81 2.27 -14.22
N GLU A 74 8.24 1.82 -15.34
CA GLU A 74 8.28 2.53 -16.61
C GLU A 74 6.86 2.75 -17.18
N PRO A 75 6.62 3.86 -17.92
CA PRO A 75 5.31 4.17 -18.47
C PRO A 75 4.72 3.04 -19.31
N GLY A 76 5.56 2.40 -20.13
CA GLY A 76 5.18 1.37 -21.10
C GLY A 76 5.08 -0.05 -20.53
N GLU A 77 5.26 -0.26 -19.23
CA GLU A 77 5.10 -1.60 -18.65
C GLU A 77 3.68 -2.15 -18.87
N VAL A 78 3.59 -3.37 -19.41
CA VAL A 78 2.31 -4.04 -19.72
C VAL A 78 1.60 -4.49 -18.44
N ASP A 79 2.34 -5.02 -17.47
CA ASP A 79 1.77 -5.37 -16.17
C ASP A 79 1.62 -4.10 -15.33
N ARG A 80 0.38 -3.66 -15.14
CA ARG A 80 0.07 -2.42 -14.44
C ARG A 80 0.00 -2.59 -12.92
N GLY A 81 0.09 -3.81 -12.40
CA GLY A 81 0.14 -4.11 -10.96
C GLY A 81 -0.89 -3.33 -10.15
N ALA A 82 -0.43 -2.56 -9.17
CA ALA A 82 -1.26 -1.76 -8.27
C ALA A 82 -2.07 -0.65 -8.97
N LEU A 83 -1.63 -0.15 -10.13
CA LEU A 83 -2.41 0.81 -10.93
C LEU A 83 -3.61 0.14 -11.63
N LYS A 84 -3.54 -1.16 -11.91
CA LYS A 84 -4.70 -1.94 -12.37
C LYS A 84 -5.71 -2.11 -11.26
N THR A 85 -5.24 -2.48 -10.07
CA THR A 85 -6.07 -2.64 -8.88
C THR A 85 -5.22 -2.53 -7.63
N MET A 86 -5.66 -1.73 -6.66
CA MET A 86 -4.97 -1.56 -5.38
C MET A 86 -5.23 -2.71 -4.42
N ARG A 87 -6.19 -3.59 -4.71
CA ARG A 87 -6.63 -4.64 -3.77
C ARG A 87 -5.47 -5.54 -3.32
N PRO A 88 -4.63 -6.12 -4.22
CA PRO A 88 -3.50 -6.96 -3.77
C PRO A 88 -2.51 -6.17 -2.90
N ALA A 89 -2.22 -4.92 -3.27
CA ALA A 89 -1.34 -4.05 -2.49
C ALA A 89 -1.92 -3.78 -1.09
N PHE A 90 -3.23 -3.49 -0.96
CA PHE A 90 -3.87 -3.30 0.35
C PHE A 90 -3.87 -4.57 1.21
N ARG A 91 -4.09 -5.75 0.61
CA ARG A 91 -4.01 -7.03 1.33
C ARG A 91 -2.59 -7.30 1.84
N LEU A 92 -1.56 -6.99 1.03
CA LEU A 92 -0.16 -7.05 1.45
C LEU A 92 0.15 -6.04 2.56
N LEU A 93 -0.32 -4.79 2.43
CA LEU A 93 -0.13 -3.76 3.45
C LEU A 93 -0.75 -4.17 4.80
N LEU A 94 -1.92 -4.80 4.80
CA LEU A 94 -2.52 -5.38 6.01
C LEU A 94 -1.63 -6.48 6.61
N GLU A 95 -1.11 -7.40 5.81
CA GLU A 95 -0.19 -8.45 6.29
C GLU A 95 1.11 -7.85 6.87
N VAL A 96 1.68 -6.85 6.20
CA VAL A 96 2.88 -6.12 6.67
C VAL A 96 2.60 -5.38 7.97
N LEU A 97 1.43 -4.76 8.12
CA LEU A 97 1.03 -4.08 9.35
C LEU A 97 1.00 -5.05 10.54
N GLU A 98 0.41 -6.24 10.37
CA GLU A 98 0.46 -7.29 11.40
C GLU A 98 1.89 -7.75 11.69
N ALA A 99 2.72 -7.92 10.66
CA ALA A 99 4.11 -8.32 10.81
C ALA A 99 4.90 -7.31 11.65
N ARG A 100 4.73 -6.00 11.36
CA ARG A 100 5.35 -4.90 12.10
C ARG A 100 4.84 -4.84 13.54
N TRP A 101 3.55 -5.05 13.75
CA TRP A 101 2.94 -5.16 15.08
C TRP A 101 3.56 -6.28 15.92
N ARG A 102 3.64 -7.50 15.36
CA ARG A 102 4.23 -8.68 16.04
C ARG A 102 5.71 -8.51 16.34
N ARG A 103 6.41 -7.69 15.54
CA ARG A 103 7.83 -7.36 15.73
C ARG A 103 8.06 -6.21 16.72
N GLY A 104 7.03 -5.49 17.14
CA GLY A 104 7.17 -4.29 17.96
C GLY A 104 7.71 -3.08 17.17
N ASP A 105 7.65 -3.11 15.83
CA ASP A 105 8.11 -2.00 14.99
C ASP A 105 6.98 -0.99 14.75
N MET A 106 6.75 -0.13 15.74
CA MET A 106 5.65 0.83 15.70
C MET A 106 5.88 1.97 14.69
N ALA A 107 7.13 2.39 14.48
CA ALA A 107 7.45 3.38 13.45
C ALA A 107 7.12 2.85 12.04
N GLY A 108 7.50 1.60 11.75
CA GLY A 108 7.15 0.94 10.50
C GLY A 108 5.64 0.70 10.37
N LEU A 109 4.96 0.36 11.46
CA LEU A 109 3.49 0.20 11.48
C LEU A 109 2.76 1.51 11.15
N VAL A 110 3.12 2.62 11.81
CA VAL A 110 2.51 3.93 11.56
C VAL A 110 2.83 4.41 10.13
N SER A 111 4.04 4.15 9.64
CA SER A 111 4.42 4.46 8.26
C SER A 111 3.59 3.64 7.25
N CYS A 112 3.35 2.36 7.51
CA CYS A 112 2.48 1.51 6.69
C CYS A 112 1.04 2.05 6.67
N ALA A 113 0.48 2.38 7.84
CA ALA A 113 -0.87 2.97 7.94
C ALA A 113 -0.98 4.31 7.19
N HIS A 114 0.09 5.12 7.21
CA HIS A 114 0.16 6.35 6.44
C HIS A 114 0.11 6.10 4.92
N ILE A 115 0.92 5.17 4.40
CA ILE A 115 0.88 4.77 2.98
C ILE A 115 -0.54 4.31 2.61
N MET A 116 -1.16 3.47 3.43
CA MET A 116 -2.54 3.03 3.21
C MET A 116 -3.50 4.22 3.11
N SER A 117 -3.36 5.22 3.98
CA SER A 117 -4.21 6.43 3.95
C SER A 117 -4.03 7.26 2.68
N GLU A 118 -2.80 7.36 2.15
CA GLU A 118 -2.50 8.11 0.93
C GLU A 118 -3.12 7.48 -0.31
N TYR A 119 -3.18 6.15 -0.38
CA TYR A 119 -3.69 5.41 -1.54
C TYR A 119 -5.16 5.00 -1.44
N LEU A 120 -5.81 5.22 -0.29
CA LEU A 120 -7.19 4.83 -0.04
C LEU A 120 -8.21 5.44 -1.03
N PRO A 121 -8.09 6.73 -1.42
CA PRO A 121 -8.95 7.29 -2.47
C PRO A 121 -8.84 6.57 -3.81
N LEU A 122 -7.65 6.15 -4.22
CA LEU A 122 -7.45 5.41 -5.48
C LEU A 122 -8.15 4.04 -5.44
N LEU A 123 -8.08 3.35 -4.29
CA LEU A 123 -8.83 2.11 -4.06
C LEU A 123 -10.35 2.32 -4.13
N ILE A 124 -10.86 3.44 -3.61
CA ILE A 124 -12.29 3.77 -3.67
C ILE A 124 -12.72 4.05 -5.12
N TRP A 125 -11.94 4.85 -5.85
CA TRP A 125 -12.24 5.21 -7.24
C TRP A 125 -12.11 4.04 -8.22
N GLU A 126 -11.36 3.00 -7.87
CA GLU A 126 -11.25 1.75 -8.65
C GLU A 126 -12.61 1.14 -8.95
N SER A 127 -13.61 1.24 -8.06
CA SER A 127 -14.94 0.68 -8.29
C SER A 127 -15.72 1.39 -9.40
N VAL A 128 -15.29 2.59 -9.81
CA VAL A 128 -15.94 3.40 -10.84
C VAL A 128 -15.20 3.32 -12.16
N TRP A 129 -13.86 3.38 -12.15
CA TRP A 129 -13.08 3.38 -13.40
C TRP A 129 -12.55 2.00 -13.80
N GLY A 130 -12.59 1.02 -12.90
CA GLY A 130 -11.96 -0.29 -13.11
C GLY A 130 -10.43 -0.26 -13.07
N HIS A 131 -9.84 0.87 -12.65
CA HIS A 131 -8.41 1.04 -12.42
C HIS A 131 -8.15 2.00 -11.26
N ALA A 132 -6.98 1.91 -10.65
CA ALA A 132 -6.60 2.72 -9.50
C ALA A 132 -5.81 3.98 -9.90
N GLY A 133 -6.43 4.83 -10.73
CA GLY A 133 -5.81 6.06 -11.20
C GLY A 133 -4.56 5.88 -12.07
N ASP A 134 -4.50 4.83 -12.89
CA ASP A 134 -3.43 4.63 -13.87
C ASP A 134 -3.27 5.84 -14.81
N PRO A 135 -2.11 6.54 -14.81
CA PRO A 135 -1.86 7.66 -15.72
C PRO A 135 -1.95 7.33 -17.20
N ALA A 136 -1.84 6.06 -17.59
CA ALA A 136 -2.04 5.64 -18.98
C ALA A 136 -3.53 5.66 -19.39
N LEU A 137 -4.45 5.59 -18.42
CA LEU A 137 -5.90 5.56 -18.62
C LEU A 137 -6.58 6.86 -18.19
N LEU A 138 -6.00 7.59 -17.23
CA LEU A 138 -6.56 8.85 -16.72
C LEU A 138 -6.94 9.87 -17.81
N PRO A 139 -6.14 10.10 -18.88
CA PRO A 139 -6.51 11.07 -19.91
C PRO A 139 -7.85 10.77 -20.58
N SER A 140 -8.13 9.51 -20.93
CA SER A 140 -9.40 9.11 -21.51
C SER A 140 -10.51 9.05 -20.46
N THR A 141 -10.22 8.60 -19.24
CA THR A 141 -11.19 8.58 -18.13
C THR A 141 -11.67 10.00 -17.77
N MET A 142 -10.80 11.01 -17.91
CA MET A 142 -11.10 12.41 -17.57
C MET A 142 -11.59 13.23 -18.76
N ALA A 143 -11.62 12.65 -19.98
CA ALA A 143 -12.10 13.28 -21.20
C ALA A 143 -13.63 13.31 -21.27
N VAL A 144 -14.25 13.84 -20.22
CA VAL A 144 -15.69 14.08 -20.12
C VAL A 144 -15.99 15.57 -20.28
N GLU A 145 -17.18 15.89 -20.78
CA GLU A 145 -17.65 17.27 -20.95
C GLU A 145 -17.57 18.03 -19.63
N ASP A 146 -17.13 19.29 -19.67
CA ASP A 146 -16.93 20.16 -18.50
C ASP A 146 -15.99 19.60 -17.41
N SER A 147 -15.10 18.67 -17.74
CA SER A 147 -14.05 18.22 -16.82
C SER A 147 -13.09 19.37 -16.48
N ARG A 148 -12.92 19.63 -15.18
CA ARG A 148 -11.92 20.59 -14.66
C ARG A 148 -10.70 19.88 -14.06
N PHE A 149 -10.60 18.56 -14.21
CA PHE A 149 -9.52 17.78 -13.61
C PHE A 149 -8.19 18.07 -14.32
N GLY A 150 -7.21 18.58 -13.58
CA GLY A 150 -5.93 19.03 -14.16
C GLY A 150 -5.99 20.36 -14.93
N ASP A 151 -7.13 21.06 -14.91
CA ASP A 151 -7.29 22.38 -15.51
C ASP A 151 -6.83 23.49 -14.54
N ARG A 152 -5.79 24.22 -14.94
CA ARG A 152 -5.20 25.31 -14.14
C ARG A 152 -6.04 26.58 -14.16
N GLU A 153 -6.72 26.86 -15.26
CA GLU A 153 -7.54 28.07 -15.36
C GLU A 153 -8.74 27.97 -14.42
N ALA A 154 -9.41 26.82 -14.41
CA ALA A 154 -10.44 26.50 -13.43
C ALA A 154 -9.98 26.67 -11.97
N GLN A 155 -8.72 26.39 -11.66
CA GLN A 155 -8.17 26.53 -10.31
C GLN A 155 -7.86 27.99 -9.97
N ASP A 156 -7.23 28.72 -10.90
CA ASP A 156 -6.91 30.14 -10.71
C ASP A 156 -8.19 30.98 -10.52
N GLU A 157 -9.28 30.59 -11.20
CA GLU A 157 -10.60 31.20 -11.06
C GLU A 157 -11.43 30.66 -9.89
N ARG A 158 -10.86 29.77 -9.06
CA ARG A 158 -11.54 29.13 -7.91
C ARG A 158 -12.84 28.40 -8.28
N ARG A 159 -12.91 27.87 -9.51
CA ARG A 159 -13.98 26.96 -9.97
C ARG A 159 -13.68 25.50 -9.62
N CYS A 160 -12.52 25.22 -9.02
CA CYS A 160 -12.09 23.92 -8.51
C CYS A 160 -11.52 24.06 -7.08
N GLU A 161 -11.80 23.10 -6.21
CA GLU A 161 -11.32 23.08 -4.80
C GLU A 161 -9.93 22.43 -4.64
N HIS A 162 -9.28 22.02 -5.73
CA HIS A 162 -7.91 21.54 -5.68
C HIS A 162 -6.97 22.65 -5.23
N ASN A 163 -6.10 22.35 -4.27
CA ASN A 163 -5.00 23.24 -3.93
C ASN A 163 -3.94 23.24 -5.06
N ARG A 164 -2.97 24.14 -5.00
CA ARG A 164 -1.92 24.28 -6.03
C ARG A 164 -1.08 23.00 -6.23
N THR A 165 -0.88 22.21 -5.18
CA THR A 165 -0.09 20.98 -5.25
C THR A 165 -0.89 19.89 -5.97
N ASP A 166 -2.13 19.67 -5.57
CA ASP A 166 -3.08 18.73 -6.18
C ASP A 166 -3.31 19.06 -7.65
N ALA A 167 -3.47 20.34 -7.93
CA ALA A 167 -3.55 20.92 -9.26
C ALA A 167 -2.39 20.52 -10.17
N GLY A 168 -1.17 20.75 -9.70
CA GLY A 168 0.03 20.40 -10.45
C GLY A 168 0.16 18.89 -10.63
N ALA A 169 -0.19 18.10 -9.61
CA ALA A 169 -0.12 16.64 -9.66
C ALA A 169 -1.13 16.05 -10.66
N THR A 170 -2.38 16.49 -10.62
CA THR A 170 -3.44 16.06 -11.56
C THR A 170 -3.15 16.50 -12.99
N GLN A 171 -2.60 17.70 -13.20
CA GLN A 171 -2.17 18.11 -14.54
C GLN A 171 -1.06 17.19 -15.09
N ARG A 172 -0.09 16.82 -14.25
CA ARG A 172 1.03 15.96 -14.67
C ARG A 172 0.60 14.51 -14.88
N SER A 173 -0.34 13.99 -14.08
CA SER A 173 -0.85 12.63 -14.24
C SER A 173 -1.52 12.41 -15.60
N LEU A 174 -2.09 13.46 -16.21
CA LEU A 174 -2.69 13.39 -17.55
C LEU A 174 -1.68 13.31 -18.71
N LYS A 175 -0.38 13.45 -18.44
CA LYS A 175 0.66 13.54 -19.48
C LYS A 175 1.85 12.60 -19.25
N VAL A 176 2.05 12.15 -18.01
CA VAL A 176 3.26 11.43 -17.62
C VAL A 176 3.43 10.09 -18.33
N ALA A 177 2.33 9.42 -18.71
CA ALA A 177 2.39 8.12 -19.37
C ALA A 177 2.99 8.15 -20.79
N THR A 178 2.99 9.32 -21.46
CA THR A 178 3.62 9.50 -22.78
C THR A 178 5.01 10.14 -22.69
N GLY A 179 5.47 10.44 -21.47
CA GLY A 179 6.74 11.10 -21.21
C GLY A 179 7.91 10.12 -21.04
N PRO A 180 9.12 10.65 -20.78
CA PRO A 180 10.29 9.83 -20.49
C PRO A 180 10.16 9.13 -19.12
N GLY A 181 10.84 7.99 -18.96
CA GLY A 181 10.82 7.18 -17.73
C GLY A 181 11.26 7.93 -16.47
N GLU A 182 12.15 8.92 -16.58
CA GLU A 182 12.52 9.77 -15.44
C GLU A 182 11.34 10.57 -14.88
N GLY A 183 10.46 11.08 -15.75
CA GLY A 183 9.28 11.84 -15.35
C GLY A 183 8.24 10.95 -14.69
N TRP A 184 8.14 9.70 -15.15
CA TRP A 184 7.30 8.68 -14.54
C TRP A 184 7.73 8.34 -13.13
N ARG A 185 9.01 8.04 -12.92
CA ARG A 185 9.55 7.77 -11.58
C ARG A 185 9.38 8.97 -10.63
N ALA A 186 9.63 10.18 -11.12
CA ALA A 186 9.39 11.40 -10.35
C ALA A 186 7.90 11.63 -10.00
N TYR A 187 6.97 11.23 -10.87
CA TYR A 187 5.55 11.27 -10.60
C TYR A 187 5.15 10.29 -9.50
N LEU A 188 5.60 9.04 -9.59
CA LEU A 188 5.31 8.02 -8.58
C LEU A 188 5.85 8.42 -7.20
N ASP A 189 7.08 8.92 -7.15
CA ASP A 189 7.74 9.35 -5.91
C ASP A 189 7.05 10.54 -5.23
N ARG A 190 6.59 11.53 -6.00
CA ARG A 190 6.27 12.86 -5.43
C ARG A 190 4.85 13.35 -5.63
N GLN A 191 4.06 12.69 -6.47
CA GLN A 191 2.81 13.29 -6.99
C GLN A 191 1.64 12.33 -6.97
N HIS A 192 1.89 11.02 -6.97
CA HIS A 192 0.81 10.06 -7.04
C HIS A 192 -0.12 10.12 -5.82
N SER A 193 0.42 10.31 -4.61
CA SER A 193 -0.38 10.55 -3.39
C SER A 193 -1.16 11.86 -3.45
N ASN A 194 -0.63 12.92 -4.11
CA ASN A 194 -1.38 14.16 -4.35
C ASN A 194 -2.53 13.96 -5.33
N VAL A 195 -2.36 13.14 -6.37
CA VAL A 195 -3.48 12.78 -7.27
C VAL A 195 -4.57 12.06 -6.48
N SER A 196 -4.19 11.08 -5.66
CA SER A 196 -5.11 10.38 -4.77
C SER A 196 -5.89 11.35 -3.85
N HIS A 197 -5.19 12.29 -3.20
CA HIS A 197 -5.83 13.32 -2.39
C HIS A 197 -6.78 14.22 -3.21
N ALA A 198 -6.35 14.67 -4.38
CA ALA A 198 -7.15 15.48 -5.30
C ALA A 198 -8.47 14.79 -5.67
N LEU A 199 -8.43 13.47 -5.89
CA LEU A 199 -9.59 12.64 -6.18
C LEU A 199 -10.55 12.52 -5.00
N ALA A 200 -10.02 12.42 -3.78
CA ALA A 200 -10.84 12.47 -2.58
C ALA A 200 -11.54 13.83 -2.42
N VAL A 201 -10.82 14.92 -2.69
CA VAL A 201 -11.38 16.29 -2.67
C VAL A 201 -12.47 16.45 -3.73
N CYS A 202 -12.25 15.95 -4.95
CA CYS A 202 -13.26 15.95 -6.03
C CYS A 202 -14.58 15.33 -5.57
N ALA A 203 -14.52 14.13 -4.97
CA ALA A 203 -15.71 13.41 -4.56
C ALA A 203 -16.39 14.02 -3.31
N ALA A 204 -15.61 14.32 -2.27
CA ALA A 204 -16.14 14.57 -0.94
C ALA A 204 -16.25 16.05 -0.54
N ARG A 205 -15.46 16.94 -1.13
CA ARG A 205 -15.36 18.36 -0.70
C ARG A 205 -15.69 19.37 -1.80
N CYS A 206 -15.66 18.97 -3.07
CA CYS A 206 -15.88 19.88 -4.19
C CYS A 206 -17.34 20.39 -4.24
N ARG A 207 -17.53 21.68 -3.97
CA ARG A 207 -18.86 22.34 -3.98
C ARG A 207 -19.35 22.64 -5.39
N SER A 208 -18.43 22.91 -6.31
CA SER A 208 -18.73 23.12 -7.73
C SER A 208 -18.31 21.88 -8.50
N ARG A 209 -19.19 20.87 -8.52
CA ARG A 209 -18.93 19.61 -9.23
C ARG A 209 -18.81 19.89 -10.74
N CYS A 210 -17.84 19.22 -11.37
CA CYS A 210 -17.53 19.33 -12.80
C CYS A 210 -17.86 18.01 -13.50
N GLY A 211 -17.58 17.92 -14.81
CA GLY A 211 -17.82 16.72 -15.62
C GLY A 211 -17.49 15.41 -14.93
N VAL A 212 -16.31 15.32 -14.30
CA VAL A 212 -15.84 14.12 -13.58
C VAL A 212 -16.85 13.56 -12.57
N MET A 213 -17.58 14.43 -11.87
CA MET A 213 -18.59 14.03 -10.89
C MET A 213 -20.02 14.08 -11.45
N ASN A 214 -20.29 14.99 -12.40
CA ASN A 214 -21.64 15.22 -12.92
C ASN A 214 -22.09 14.17 -13.94
N THR A 215 -21.15 13.45 -14.56
CA THR A 215 -21.47 12.35 -15.48
C THR A 215 -21.74 11.02 -14.76
N LEU A 216 -21.52 10.95 -13.46
CA LEU A 216 -21.78 9.74 -12.66
C LEU A 216 -23.26 9.69 -12.27
N ASP A 217 -23.79 8.47 -12.17
CA ASP A 217 -25.10 8.24 -11.59
C ASP A 217 -25.14 8.79 -10.14
N ALA A 218 -26.29 9.31 -9.73
CA ALA A 218 -26.42 10.06 -8.49
C ALA A 218 -26.05 9.22 -7.24
N ASP A 219 -26.44 7.95 -7.23
CA ASP A 219 -26.12 6.98 -6.18
C ASP A 219 -24.62 6.64 -6.15
N VAL A 220 -23.99 6.50 -7.31
CA VAL A 220 -22.54 6.30 -7.43
C VAL A 220 -21.78 7.52 -6.90
N ALA A 221 -22.20 8.73 -7.30
CA ALA A 221 -21.58 9.99 -6.86
C ALA A 221 -21.75 10.22 -5.35
N GLU A 222 -22.91 9.91 -4.79
CA GLU A 222 -23.17 9.99 -3.34
C GLU A 222 -22.31 8.98 -2.58
N SER A 223 -22.30 7.73 -3.03
CA SER A 223 -21.47 6.68 -2.45
C SER A 223 -19.98 7.04 -2.47
N LEU A 224 -19.46 7.56 -3.59
CA LEU A 224 -18.08 8.05 -3.68
C LEU A 224 -17.80 9.18 -2.70
N ALA A 225 -18.72 10.14 -2.57
CA ALA A 225 -18.57 11.28 -1.67
C ALA A 225 -18.48 10.82 -0.21
N VAL A 226 -19.35 9.90 0.21
CA VAL A 226 -19.34 9.33 1.57
C VAL A 226 -18.03 8.59 1.84
N ARG A 227 -17.65 7.64 0.95
CA ARG A 227 -16.44 6.84 1.14
C ARG A 227 -15.18 7.70 1.15
N ASN A 228 -15.03 8.63 0.21
CA ASN A 228 -13.88 9.55 0.20
C ASN A 228 -13.90 10.51 1.40
N GLY A 229 -15.07 10.91 1.89
CA GLY A 229 -15.18 11.71 3.11
C GLY A 229 -14.63 10.97 4.34
N VAL A 230 -14.95 9.68 4.47
CA VAL A 230 -14.41 8.81 5.51
C VAL A 230 -12.89 8.57 5.31
N ALA A 231 -12.44 8.36 4.07
CA ALA A 231 -11.01 8.19 3.78
C ALA A 231 -10.19 9.43 4.15
N LEU A 232 -10.70 10.64 3.86
CA LEU A 232 -10.09 11.89 4.31
C LEU A 232 -10.07 11.99 5.84
N ALA A 233 -11.15 11.60 6.52
CA ALA A 233 -11.18 11.58 7.99
C ALA A 233 -10.16 10.58 8.58
N PHE A 234 -9.94 9.44 7.94
CA PHE A 234 -8.88 8.50 8.31
C PHE A 234 -7.48 9.09 8.11
N GLY A 235 -7.22 9.71 6.95
CA GLY A 235 -5.96 10.41 6.65
C GLY A 235 -5.66 11.58 7.60
N ASP A 236 -6.70 12.27 8.07
CA ASP A 236 -6.59 13.38 9.03
C ASP A 236 -6.54 12.91 10.50
N SER A 237 -6.61 11.60 10.77
CA SER A 237 -6.78 11.04 12.11
C SER A 237 -5.52 11.08 12.98
N ALA A 238 -5.67 10.90 14.30
CA ALA A 238 -4.56 10.95 15.26
C ALA A 238 -3.48 9.89 14.98
N LEU A 239 -3.89 8.67 14.59
CA LEU A 239 -2.97 7.60 14.17
C LEU A 239 -2.05 8.05 13.04
N ILE A 240 -2.59 8.69 11.99
CA ILE A 240 -1.79 9.12 10.84
C ILE A 240 -0.89 10.30 11.22
N ARG A 241 -1.35 11.18 12.11
CA ARG A 241 -0.55 12.30 12.62
C ARG A 241 0.63 11.87 13.49
N LEU A 242 0.60 10.67 14.10
CA LEU A 242 1.76 10.17 14.87
C LEU A 242 3.04 10.16 14.04
N ARG A 243 2.96 9.88 12.73
CA ARG A 243 4.12 9.95 11.82
C ARG A 243 4.81 11.31 11.86
N HIS A 244 4.02 12.38 11.98
CA HIS A 244 4.46 13.77 11.94
C HIS A 244 4.56 14.40 13.33
N ALA A 245 4.35 13.65 14.43
CA ALA A 245 4.50 14.14 15.80
C ALA A 245 5.93 14.00 16.34
N ALA A 246 6.84 13.40 15.56
CA ALA A 246 8.28 13.38 15.82
C ALA A 246 9.14 14.59 15.33
N PRO A 247 8.64 15.83 15.14
CA PRO A 247 9.50 17.00 14.89
C PRO A 247 9.51 17.92 16.12
N VAL A 248 10.67 17.97 16.78
CA VAL A 248 11.09 18.99 17.78
C VAL A 248 10.19 19.25 18.99
N GLY A 249 10.48 18.52 20.09
CA GLY A 249 10.01 18.87 21.44
C GLY A 249 10.16 17.72 22.43
N HIS A 250 11.41 17.38 22.78
CA HIS A 250 11.80 16.34 23.75
C HIS A 250 11.64 14.88 23.31
N GLY A 251 12.50 14.46 22.37
CA GLY A 251 13.07 13.12 22.41
C GLY A 251 12.75 12.24 21.22
N PHE A 252 13.77 11.50 20.81
CA PHE A 252 13.86 10.46 19.79
C PHE A 252 12.89 9.26 19.98
N GLY A 253 11.65 9.51 20.42
CA GLY A 253 10.68 8.47 20.76
C GLY A 253 10.07 7.82 19.53
N VAL A 254 10.40 6.55 19.30
CA VAL A 254 9.55 5.64 18.52
C VAL A 254 8.27 5.43 19.34
N PRO A 255 7.07 5.55 18.73
CA PRO A 255 5.84 5.42 19.50
C PRO A 255 5.75 4.04 20.15
N SER A 256 5.22 3.96 21.37
CA SER A 256 5.01 2.68 22.03
C SER A 256 3.78 1.97 21.47
N ARG A 257 3.63 0.68 21.77
CA ARG A 257 2.45 -0.09 21.36
C ARG A 257 1.18 0.47 22.01
N GLU A 258 1.30 0.89 23.27
CA GLU A 258 0.25 1.50 24.07
C GLU A 258 -0.18 2.84 23.47
N GLU A 259 0.78 3.68 23.08
CA GLU A 259 0.53 4.97 22.43
C GLU A 259 -0.18 4.80 21.09
N VAL A 260 0.28 3.86 20.24
CA VAL A 260 -0.37 3.53 18.96
C VAL A 260 -1.82 3.09 19.19
N MET A 261 -2.09 2.25 20.19
CA MET A 261 -3.45 1.82 20.49
C MET A 261 -4.33 2.95 21.01
N GLU A 262 -3.79 3.80 21.89
CA GLU A 262 -4.55 4.94 22.44
C GLU A 262 -4.97 5.90 21.31
N VAL A 263 -4.06 6.25 20.40
CA VAL A 263 -4.42 7.09 19.25
C VAL A 263 -5.35 6.35 18.28
N TRP A 264 -5.18 5.03 18.09
CA TRP A 264 -6.04 4.26 17.20
C TRP A 264 -7.47 4.24 17.73
N LEU A 265 -7.68 3.99 19.02
CA LEU A 265 -9.01 4.00 19.62
C LEU A 265 -9.70 5.37 19.49
N ARG A 266 -8.95 6.47 19.63
CA ARG A 266 -9.47 7.83 19.38
C ARG A 266 -9.81 8.06 17.91
N SER A 267 -8.93 7.66 16.98
CA SER A 267 -9.20 7.69 15.55
C SER A 267 -10.45 6.88 15.20
N ARG A 268 -10.55 5.66 15.73
CA ARG A 268 -11.66 4.72 15.55
C ARG A 268 -12.98 5.33 15.98
N GLU A 269 -13.05 5.94 17.16
CA GLU A 269 -14.27 6.60 17.65
C GLU A 269 -14.68 7.79 16.74
N ALA A 270 -13.70 8.60 16.32
CA ALA A 270 -13.98 9.75 15.45
C ALA A 270 -14.46 9.33 14.05
N ILE A 271 -13.92 8.23 13.51
CA ILE A 271 -14.30 7.66 12.21
C ILE A 271 -15.67 6.98 12.30
N ALA A 272 -15.96 6.24 13.37
CA ALA A 272 -17.23 5.54 13.56
C ALA A 272 -18.45 6.49 13.51
N LYS A 273 -18.25 7.77 13.85
CA LYS A 273 -19.29 8.82 13.79
C LYS A 273 -19.57 9.33 12.36
N ARG A 274 -18.90 8.80 11.33
CA ARG A 274 -19.00 9.24 9.93
C ARG A 274 -19.97 8.38 9.09
N GLY A 275 -21.14 8.09 9.66
CA GLY A 275 -22.19 7.29 9.00
C GLY A 275 -21.85 5.80 8.89
N ASP A 276 -22.68 5.05 8.16
CA ASP A 276 -22.62 3.58 8.11
C ASP A 276 -21.27 3.04 7.62
N ILE A 277 -20.67 3.69 6.61
CA ILE A 277 -19.33 3.33 6.12
C ILE A 277 -18.27 3.53 7.20
N GLY A 278 -18.34 4.64 7.94
CA GLY A 278 -17.43 4.90 9.06
C GLY A 278 -17.63 3.91 10.21
N ALA A 279 -18.87 3.51 10.49
CA ALA A 279 -19.21 2.59 11.56
C ALA A 279 -18.56 1.20 11.41
N ALA A 280 -18.18 0.79 10.19
CA ALA A 280 -17.43 -0.45 9.94
C ALA A 280 -16.11 -0.54 10.73
N VAL A 281 -15.52 0.61 11.11
CA VAL A 281 -14.31 0.63 11.96
C VAL A 281 -14.57 0.09 13.37
N ALA A 282 -15.82 0.01 13.82
CA ALA A 282 -16.19 -0.51 15.14
C ALA A 282 -16.26 -2.05 15.19
N THR A 283 -16.01 -2.75 14.08
CA THR A 283 -15.95 -4.21 14.06
C THR A 283 -14.78 -4.72 14.90
N GLU A 284 -15.01 -5.79 15.66
CA GLU A 284 -13.98 -6.55 16.39
C GLU A 284 -13.53 -7.74 15.53
N ASP A 285 -12.72 -7.45 14.52
CA ASP A 285 -12.25 -8.42 13.51
C ASP A 285 -10.99 -9.21 13.92
N GLY A 286 -10.52 -9.04 15.17
CA GLY A 286 -9.33 -9.71 15.69
C GLY A 286 -8.01 -9.20 15.09
N PHE A 287 -8.05 -8.14 14.28
CA PHE A 287 -6.86 -7.52 13.69
C PHE A 287 -6.07 -6.74 14.74
N CYS A 288 -4.77 -6.53 14.49
CA CYS A 288 -3.89 -5.82 15.43
C CYS A 288 -4.31 -4.37 15.71
N LEU A 289 -4.94 -3.72 14.73
CA LEU A 289 -5.70 -2.48 14.87
C LEU A 289 -7.18 -2.82 14.62
N PRO A 290 -7.98 -3.10 15.67
CA PRO A 290 -9.33 -3.64 15.50
C PRO A 290 -10.21 -2.78 14.60
N GLY A 291 -10.88 -3.42 13.65
CA GLY A 291 -11.81 -2.80 12.71
C GLY A 291 -11.16 -2.13 11.50
N LEU A 292 -9.82 -2.10 11.41
CA LEU A 292 -9.14 -1.48 10.28
C LEU A 292 -9.38 -2.22 8.94
N PRO A 293 -9.23 -3.56 8.83
CA PRO A 293 -9.62 -4.30 7.62
C PRO A 293 -11.10 -4.10 7.26
N SER A 294 -11.97 -4.07 8.27
CA SER A 294 -13.40 -3.86 8.08
C SER A 294 -13.70 -2.47 7.50
N LEU A 295 -13.04 -1.41 7.99
CA LEU A 295 -13.13 -0.07 7.44
C LEU A 295 -12.65 -0.02 5.98
N PHE A 296 -11.50 -0.60 5.67
CA PHE A 296 -10.97 -0.60 4.30
C PHE A 296 -11.85 -1.41 3.34
N SER A 297 -12.44 -2.51 3.82
CA SER A 297 -13.39 -3.30 3.04
C SER A 297 -14.65 -2.49 2.70
N ALA A 298 -15.21 -1.77 3.70
CA ALA A 298 -16.36 -0.90 3.50
C ALA A 298 -16.09 0.24 2.51
N LEU A 299 -14.89 0.83 2.57
CA LEU A 299 -14.47 1.89 1.66
C LEU A 299 -14.25 1.36 0.23
N ALA A 300 -13.61 0.20 0.08
CA ALA A 300 -13.39 -0.43 -1.22
C ALA A 300 -14.68 -0.99 -1.83
N GLY A 301 -15.70 -1.25 -1.02
CA GLY A 301 -16.92 -1.94 -1.43
C GLY A 301 -16.69 -3.43 -1.76
N VAL A 302 -15.58 -4.00 -1.27
CA VAL A 302 -15.19 -5.40 -1.42
C VAL A 302 -14.42 -5.83 -0.19
N GLU A 303 -14.54 -7.10 0.17
CA GLU A 303 -13.80 -7.67 1.30
C GLU A 303 -12.27 -7.63 1.07
N LEU A 304 -11.57 -7.07 2.03
CA LEU A 304 -10.12 -6.95 2.08
C LEU A 304 -9.61 -7.51 3.41
N GLU A 305 -8.91 -8.62 3.32
CA GLU A 305 -8.23 -9.25 4.45
C GLU A 305 -6.72 -9.23 4.22
N ALA A 306 -5.94 -9.41 5.29
CA ALA A 306 -4.50 -9.61 5.16
C ALA A 306 -4.19 -10.78 4.21
N ASP A 307 -3.23 -10.58 3.30
CA ASP A 307 -2.72 -11.66 2.46
C ASP A 307 -1.83 -12.62 3.29
N THR A 308 -1.34 -13.66 2.63
CA THR A 308 -0.40 -14.64 3.21
C THR A 308 0.97 -14.60 2.53
N LEU A 309 1.28 -13.56 1.75
CA LEU A 309 2.48 -13.54 0.91
C LEU A 309 3.77 -13.59 1.76
N LEU A 310 3.88 -12.79 2.83
CA LEU A 310 5.01 -12.87 3.76
C LEU A 310 5.04 -14.21 4.48
N ARG A 311 3.87 -14.73 4.90
CA ARG A 311 3.76 -16.03 5.57
C ARG A 311 4.25 -17.16 4.67
N ASP A 312 3.85 -17.16 3.41
CA ASP A 312 4.20 -18.20 2.45
C ASP A 312 5.70 -18.17 2.11
N VAL A 313 6.31 -16.97 2.06
CA VAL A 313 7.78 -16.82 1.96
C VAL A 313 8.48 -17.35 3.20
N ALA A 314 7.97 -17.06 4.40
CA ALA A 314 8.50 -17.59 5.65
C ALA A 314 8.42 -19.12 5.70
N ASP A 315 7.29 -19.70 5.31
CA ASP A 315 7.07 -21.15 5.26
C ASP A 315 7.98 -21.82 4.25
N LEU A 316 8.12 -21.24 3.05
CA LEU A 316 9.06 -21.74 2.03
C LEU A 316 10.51 -21.68 2.53
N THR A 317 10.88 -20.64 3.27
CA THR A 317 12.21 -20.51 3.88
C THR A 317 12.43 -21.61 4.93
N VAL A 318 11.46 -21.86 5.80
CA VAL A 318 11.52 -22.94 6.81
C VAL A 318 11.60 -24.31 6.17
N ARG A 319 10.77 -24.61 5.15
CA ARG A 319 10.82 -25.88 4.41
C ARG A 319 12.18 -26.08 3.74
N THR A 320 12.72 -25.02 3.13
CA THR A 320 14.04 -25.08 2.48
C THR A 320 15.14 -25.37 3.51
N LEU A 321 15.12 -24.73 4.68
CA LEU A 321 16.04 -25.04 5.78
C LEU A 321 15.91 -26.49 6.27
N ALA A 322 14.68 -26.96 6.50
CA ALA A 322 14.42 -28.31 7.02
C ALA A 322 14.80 -29.43 6.04
N SER A 323 14.82 -29.13 4.73
CA SER A 323 15.24 -30.08 3.70
C SER A 323 16.74 -30.41 3.75
N VAL A 324 17.54 -29.59 4.43
CA VAL A 324 18.95 -29.86 4.68
C VAL A 324 19.06 -30.81 5.87
N ARG A 325 19.28 -32.10 5.59
CA ARG A 325 19.68 -33.05 6.65
C ARG A 325 21.05 -32.64 7.20
N PRO A 326 21.24 -32.58 8.52
CA PRO A 326 22.59 -32.51 9.06
C PRO A 326 23.36 -33.73 8.57
N ALA A 327 24.61 -33.53 8.13
CA ALA A 327 25.50 -34.65 7.87
C ALA A 327 25.55 -35.52 9.13
N PRO A 328 25.54 -36.87 9.02
CA PRO A 328 25.71 -37.72 10.20
C PRO A 328 27.00 -37.30 10.89
N GLN A 329 26.89 -36.89 12.15
CA GLN A 329 28.06 -36.66 12.99
C GLN A 329 28.82 -37.97 13.00
N GLY A 330 30.01 -37.99 12.37
CA GLY A 330 30.84 -39.16 12.29
C GLY A 330 31.05 -39.71 13.70
N SER A 331 30.65 -40.96 13.90
CA SER A 331 31.05 -41.76 15.05
C SER A 331 32.57 -41.80 15.07
N GLY A 332 33.18 -40.96 15.92
CA GLY A 332 34.59 -41.03 16.21
C GLY A 332 34.90 -42.37 16.86
N THR A 333 35.59 -43.22 16.10
CA THR A 333 36.38 -44.33 16.62
C THR A 333 37.75 -43.84 17.03
#